data_AF-A0A0G2UEL7-F1
#
_entry.id   AF-A0A0G2UEL7-F1
#
_cell.length_a   1.000
_cell.length_b   1.000
_cell.length_c   1.000
_cell.angle_alpha   90.00
_cell.angle_beta   90.00
_cell.angle_gamma   90.00
#
_symmetry.space_group_name_H-M   'P 1'
#
loop_
_entity.id
_entity.type
_entity.pdbx_description
1 polymer ?
#
loop_
_entity_poly.entity_id
_entity_poly.type
_entity_poly.pdbx_seq_one_letter_code
_entity_poly.pdbx_strand_id
1 'polypeptide(L)'
;MDEDTNGIEAQEVRATRPQRVSGLRRFFQAQQLYESVQPLFVITFWHGLTPFFIKSDGAGNKKLKESIFGYINTFLHITIYVACYMLTLINDFETVAGYFFNSGVSRFGDTLQIFSGLIGVTIIYITAMLPKQRLEYSLRTVQDIDLMLHKVGVKIIYTKLLHYSYFSILLVVAVDTVYSCGNFMLLKLANLEPSTPLYVVFTLQHTVISIATMMYHGFVKMLEMRLTMLNEVLKKLAHQWDNSIVKPMPKQRSLQCLDSFSMYTIVTNNPCEIIQESMEIHHMICDAASTANKYFTYQLLTIISIAFLLIVFDAYYVLEILLGKSAHEGKFKTVEFVTFFSCQMILYVIAIVSIVEGSNRAIQKSEKNQWHCALTTE
;
A
#
# COMPACT_ATOMS: atom_id res chain seq x y z
N MET A 1 -56.12 3.78 -37.48
CA MET A 1 -56.94 4.40 -36.43
C MET A 1 -56.95 3.52 -35.19
N ASP A 2 -55.96 3.52 -34.32
CA ASP A 2 -54.57 3.99 -34.37
C ASP A 2 -53.81 3.27 -33.25
N GLU A 3 -52.50 3.29 -33.39
CA GLU A 3 -51.45 2.88 -32.45
C GLU A 3 -51.72 3.29 -30.99
N ASP A 4 -51.30 2.46 -30.03
CA ASP A 4 -50.16 2.87 -29.19
C ASP A 4 -49.60 1.71 -28.34
N THR A 5 -48.46 1.23 -28.81
CA THR A 5 -47.33 0.69 -28.04
C THR A 5 -46.90 1.70 -26.98
N ASN A 6 -46.89 1.34 -25.69
CA ASN A 6 -45.92 1.80 -24.69
C ASN A 6 -46.22 1.20 -23.31
N GLY A 7 -45.22 0.61 -22.66
CA GLY A 7 -45.37 0.07 -21.30
C GLY A 7 -44.41 -1.06 -20.93
N ILE A 8 -43.34 -1.28 -21.71
CA ILE A 8 -42.14 -2.01 -21.24
C ILE A 8 -41.23 -0.94 -20.62
N GLU A 9 -41.53 -0.49 -19.40
CA GLU A 9 -40.59 0.27 -18.54
C GLU A 9 -41.21 0.55 -17.16
N ALA A 10 -41.04 -0.40 -16.25
CA ALA A 10 -41.06 -0.21 -14.79
C ALA A 10 -40.48 -1.50 -14.18
N GLN A 11 -39.16 -1.64 -14.09
CA GLN A 11 -38.41 -1.15 -12.94
C GLN A 11 -38.98 -1.69 -11.62
N GLU A 12 -38.82 -2.99 -11.39
CA GLU A 12 -38.66 -3.50 -10.03
C GLU A 12 -37.44 -4.43 -10.01
N VAL A 13 -36.27 -3.81 -9.91
CA VAL A 13 -35.03 -4.46 -9.45
C VAL A 13 -35.33 -4.97 -8.05
N ARG A 14 -35.85 -6.20 -7.98
CA ARG A 14 -36.09 -6.91 -6.74
C ARG A 14 -34.73 -7.17 -6.10
N ALA A 15 -34.36 -6.26 -5.21
CA ALA A 15 -33.23 -6.40 -4.31
C ALA A 15 -33.32 -7.79 -3.66
N THR A 16 -32.43 -8.69 -4.07
CA THR A 16 -32.17 -9.92 -3.33
C THR A 16 -31.73 -9.52 -1.92
N ARG A 17 -32.62 -9.76 -0.95
CA ARG A 17 -32.33 -9.71 0.49
C ARG A 17 -30.93 -10.29 0.74
N PRO A 18 -30.05 -9.61 1.50
CA PRO A 18 -28.81 -10.24 1.92
C PRO A 18 -29.18 -11.42 2.84
N GLN A 19 -28.95 -12.63 2.35
CA GLN A 19 -28.91 -13.82 3.20
C GLN A 19 -27.99 -13.51 4.39
N ARG A 20 -28.44 -13.86 5.60
CA ARG A 20 -27.72 -13.67 6.86
C ARG A 20 -26.48 -14.58 6.85
N VAL A 21 -25.44 -14.18 6.14
CA VAL A 21 -24.15 -14.83 6.15
C VAL A 21 -23.55 -14.66 7.54
N SER A 22 -23.07 -15.74 8.15
CA SER A 22 -22.50 -15.74 9.51
C SER A 22 -21.46 -14.63 9.67
N GLY A 23 -21.46 -13.97 10.83
CA GLY A 23 -20.65 -12.76 11.08
C GLY A 23 -19.16 -12.92 10.76
N LEU A 24 -18.61 -14.14 10.90
CA LEU A 24 -17.23 -14.46 10.58
C LEU A 24 -16.95 -14.47 9.06
N ARG A 25 -17.86 -15.01 8.24
CA ARG A 25 -17.69 -15.04 6.77
C ARG A 25 -17.70 -13.64 6.15
N ARG A 26 -18.37 -12.69 6.80
CA ARG A 26 -18.43 -11.29 6.38
C ARG A 26 -17.08 -10.57 6.50
N PHE A 27 -16.18 -11.01 7.39
CA PHE A 27 -14.82 -10.48 7.48
C PHE A 27 -13.88 -10.98 6.38
N PHE A 28 -14.21 -12.11 5.75
CA PHE A 28 -13.41 -12.75 4.69
C PHE A 28 -14.02 -12.57 3.29
N GLN A 29 -15.11 -11.82 3.15
CA GLN A 29 -15.75 -11.54 1.87
C GLN A 29 -15.98 -10.04 1.72
N ALA A 30 -15.40 -9.44 0.68
CA ALA A 30 -15.66 -8.06 0.31
C ALA A 30 -16.57 -8.02 -0.91
N GLN A 31 -17.60 -7.17 -0.87
CA GLN A 31 -18.50 -6.92 -1.99
C GLN A 31 -18.23 -5.57 -2.67
N GLN A 32 -17.57 -4.64 -1.97
CA GLN A 32 -17.25 -3.31 -2.49
C GLN A 32 -15.76 -2.97 -2.28
N LEU A 33 -15.26 -2.02 -3.06
CA LEU A 33 -13.88 -1.53 -2.99
C LEU A 33 -13.48 -1.13 -1.57
N TYR A 34 -14.25 -0.25 -0.93
CA TYR A 34 -13.95 0.24 0.42
C TYR A 34 -13.91 -0.86 1.46
N GLU A 35 -14.63 -1.98 1.28
CA GLU A 35 -14.54 -3.14 2.19
C GLU A 35 -13.20 -3.85 2.07
N SER A 36 -12.70 -3.98 0.85
CA SER A 36 -11.43 -4.66 0.58
C SER A 36 -10.21 -3.91 1.14
N VAL A 37 -10.24 -2.58 1.14
CA VAL A 37 -9.14 -1.74 1.67
C VAL A 37 -9.33 -1.33 3.14
N GLN A 38 -10.51 -1.58 3.71
CA GLN A 38 -10.83 -1.26 5.11
C GLN A 38 -9.78 -1.68 6.14
N PRO A 39 -9.23 -2.92 6.12
CA PRO A 39 -8.26 -3.31 7.14
C PRO A 39 -6.96 -2.49 7.08
N LEU A 40 -6.52 -2.05 5.89
CA LEU A 40 -5.34 -1.17 5.75
C LEU A 40 -5.61 0.18 6.44
N PHE A 41 -6.76 0.79 6.15
CA PHE A 41 -7.14 2.07 6.74
C PHE A 41 -7.35 2.01 8.25
N VAL A 42 -7.84 0.89 8.79
CA VAL A 42 -7.99 0.71 10.24
C VAL A 42 -6.64 0.69 10.94
N ILE A 43 -5.65 -0.01 10.39
CA ILE A 43 -4.31 -0.07 10.98
C ILE A 43 -3.58 1.25 10.86
N THR A 44 -3.64 1.90 9.69
CA THR A 44 -3.03 3.23 9.51
C THR A 44 -3.72 4.28 10.39
N PHE A 45 -5.03 4.15 10.64
CA PHE A 45 -5.76 5.02 11.57
C PHE A 45 -5.31 4.79 13.02
N TRP A 46 -5.14 3.54 13.44
CA TRP A 46 -4.71 3.20 14.81
C TRP A 46 -3.31 3.74 15.12
N HIS A 47 -2.39 3.62 14.17
CA HIS A 47 -1.04 4.19 14.24
C HIS A 47 -0.98 5.71 13.97
N GLY A 48 -2.13 6.35 13.73
CA GLY A 48 -2.22 7.80 13.54
C GLY A 48 -1.69 8.31 12.20
N LEU A 49 -1.43 7.44 11.21
CA LEU A 49 -0.96 7.86 9.89
C LEU A 49 -2.09 8.42 9.03
N THR A 50 -3.31 7.89 9.16
CA THR A 50 -4.46 8.36 8.38
C THR A 50 -5.59 8.86 9.28
N PRO A 51 -6.07 10.11 9.15
CA PRO A 51 -7.20 10.62 9.93
C PRO A 51 -8.57 10.17 9.39
N PHE A 52 -8.58 9.27 8.40
CA PHE A 52 -9.78 8.85 7.68
C PHE A 52 -10.31 7.52 8.20
N PHE A 53 -11.63 7.37 8.17
CA PHE A 53 -12.29 6.10 8.43
C PHE A 53 -13.35 5.82 7.38
N ILE A 54 -13.64 4.55 7.15
CA ILE A 54 -14.66 4.13 6.19
C ILE A 54 -15.99 4.01 6.94
N LYS A 55 -16.97 4.85 6.58
CA LYS A 55 -18.34 4.79 7.12
C LYS A 55 -19.30 4.30 6.06
N SER A 56 -20.25 3.45 6.45
CA SER A 56 -21.39 3.11 5.60
C SER A 56 -22.38 4.29 5.60
N ASP A 57 -22.78 4.71 4.41
CA ASP A 57 -23.88 5.62 4.17
C ASP A 57 -25.21 4.92 4.51
N GLY A 58 -26.27 5.67 4.80
CA GLY A 58 -27.59 5.11 5.12
C GLY A 58 -28.17 4.22 4.01
N ALA A 59 -27.66 4.35 2.78
CA ALA A 59 -27.96 3.53 1.62
C ALA A 59 -27.09 2.26 1.46
N GLY A 60 -26.20 1.97 2.42
CA GLY A 60 -25.31 0.79 2.38
C GLY A 60 -23.99 0.99 1.62
N ASN A 61 -23.78 2.13 0.96
CA ASN A 61 -22.53 2.46 0.26
C ASN A 61 -21.46 2.94 1.25
N LYS A 62 -20.27 2.34 1.25
CA LYS A 62 -19.16 2.80 2.08
C LYS A 62 -18.44 3.99 1.43
N LYS A 63 -18.14 5.03 2.23
CA LYS A 63 -17.39 6.23 1.80
C LYS A 63 -16.32 6.56 2.84
N LEU A 64 -15.25 7.19 2.38
CA LEU A 64 -14.22 7.75 3.24
C LEU A 64 -14.81 8.98 3.97
N LYS A 65 -14.73 9.02 5.30
CA LYS A 65 -15.11 10.18 6.12
C LYS A 65 -13.96 10.61 7.00
N GLU A 66 -13.87 11.91 7.22
CA GLU A 66 -12.92 12.51 8.14
C GLU A 66 -13.38 12.28 9.58
N SER A 67 -12.44 11.94 10.46
CA SER A 67 -12.66 11.88 11.89
C SER A 67 -11.80 12.91 12.60
N ILE A 68 -12.42 13.79 13.39
CA ILE A 68 -11.72 14.68 14.32
C ILE A 68 -10.84 13.84 15.27
N PHE A 69 -11.33 12.66 15.69
CA PHE A 69 -10.55 11.72 16.49
C PHE A 69 -9.29 11.24 15.77
N GLY A 70 -9.34 11.06 14.45
CA GLY A 70 -8.16 10.70 13.66
C GLY A 70 -7.06 11.77 13.73
N TYR A 71 -7.45 13.05 13.62
CA TYR A 71 -6.50 14.16 13.76
C TYR A 71 -5.90 14.26 15.15
N ILE A 72 -6.72 14.09 16.19
CA ILE A 72 -6.26 14.05 17.58
C ILE A 72 -5.29 12.87 17.79
N ASN A 73 -5.61 11.69 17.25
CA ASN A 73 -4.75 10.51 17.35
C ASN A 73 -3.38 10.75 16.71
N THR A 74 -3.33 11.33 15.50
CA THR A 74 -2.07 11.70 14.86
C THR A 74 -1.25 12.68 15.69
N PHE A 75 -1.89 13.74 16.20
CA PHE A 75 -1.21 14.73 17.04
C PHE A 75 -0.64 14.10 18.32
N LEU A 76 -1.40 13.18 18.93
CA LEU A 76 -0.97 12.43 20.11
C LEU A 76 0.24 11.54 19.81
N HIS A 77 0.24 10.80 18.69
CA HIS A 77 1.40 9.99 18.27
C HIS A 77 2.65 10.83 18.03
N ILE A 78 2.54 11.97 17.33
CA ILE A 78 3.65 12.90 17.14
C ILE A 78 4.15 13.43 18.49
N THR A 79 3.24 13.83 19.39
CA THR A 79 3.60 14.38 20.69
C THR A 79 4.31 13.34 21.56
N ILE A 80 3.82 12.09 21.60
CA ILE A 80 4.46 10.99 22.33
C ILE A 80 5.86 10.75 21.76
N TYR A 81 6.01 10.69 20.45
CA TYR A 81 7.31 10.44 19.82
C TYR A 81 8.32 11.55 20.13
N VAL A 82 7.91 12.83 20.01
CA VAL A 82 8.74 13.98 20.37
C VAL A 82 9.07 13.98 21.87
N ALA A 83 8.12 13.63 22.73
CA ALA A 83 8.35 13.55 24.17
C ALA A 83 9.36 12.44 24.52
N CYS A 84 9.22 11.25 23.93
CA CYS A 84 10.19 10.16 24.09
C CYS A 84 11.58 10.58 23.60
N TYR A 85 11.65 11.27 22.46
CA TYR A 85 12.90 11.83 21.95
C TYR A 85 13.54 12.81 22.93
N MET A 86 12.77 13.77 23.47
CA MET A 86 13.29 14.75 24.43
C MET A 86 13.76 14.08 25.72
N LEU A 87 13.05 13.04 26.19
CA LEU A 87 13.48 12.25 27.34
C LEU A 87 14.79 11.51 27.08
N THR A 88 14.98 10.94 25.89
CA THR A 88 16.25 10.33 25.49
C THR A 88 17.40 11.34 25.48
N LEU A 89 17.16 12.59 25.05
CA LEU A 89 18.18 13.64 25.12
C LEU A 89 18.50 14.08 26.55
N ILE A 90 17.49 14.18 27.41
CA ILE A 90 17.67 14.59 28.81
C ILE A 90 18.39 13.51 29.63
N ASN A 91 18.16 12.24 29.32
CA ASN A 91 18.88 11.11 29.90
C ASN A 91 20.26 10.96 29.21
N ASP A 92 21.16 11.92 29.43
CA ASP A 92 22.57 11.86 29.03
C ASP A 92 22.87 11.59 27.54
N PHE A 93 21.96 11.97 26.63
CA PHE A 93 22.05 11.63 25.21
C PHE A 93 22.21 10.12 25.00
N GLU A 94 21.44 9.32 25.73
CA GLU A 94 21.45 7.86 25.60
C GLU A 94 21.22 7.44 24.14
N THR A 95 22.23 6.81 23.55
CA THR A 95 22.19 6.31 22.17
C THR A 95 22.68 4.87 22.15
N VAL A 96 22.12 4.05 21.25
CA VAL A 96 22.52 2.64 21.13
C VAL A 96 24.00 2.53 20.79
N ALA A 97 24.57 3.43 19.97
CA ALA A 97 26.00 3.40 19.65
C ALA A 97 26.88 4.04 20.74
N GLY A 98 26.38 5.03 21.48
CA GLY A 98 27.09 5.68 22.59
C GLY A 98 27.34 4.76 23.77
N TYR A 99 26.55 3.69 23.92
CA TYR A 99 26.81 2.59 24.85
C TYR A 99 28.06 1.76 24.47
N PHE A 100 28.48 1.77 23.20
CA PHE A 100 29.62 0.99 22.69
C PHE A 100 30.83 1.85 22.32
N PHE A 101 30.63 3.12 21.99
CA PHE A 101 31.70 4.02 21.53
C PHE A 101 31.65 5.38 22.22
N ASN A 102 32.80 5.83 22.72
CA ASN A 102 32.95 7.17 23.31
C ASN A 102 33.91 8.04 22.46
N SER A 103 33.75 8.01 21.14
CA SER A 103 34.52 8.82 20.19
C SER A 103 33.70 10.05 19.74
N GLY A 104 34.37 11.17 19.45
CA GLY A 104 33.69 12.40 19.02
C GLY A 104 32.94 12.25 17.68
N VAL A 105 33.40 11.34 16.81
CA VAL A 105 32.75 11.05 15.53
C VAL A 105 31.51 10.17 15.74
N SER A 106 31.57 9.18 16.61
CA SER A 106 30.41 8.36 16.98
C SER A 106 29.30 9.18 17.64
N ARG A 107 29.65 10.09 18.57
CA ARG A 107 28.67 11.02 19.19
C ARG A 107 27.98 11.93 18.16
N PHE A 108 28.72 12.37 17.14
CA PHE A 108 28.14 13.17 16.05
C PHE A 108 27.19 12.34 15.17
N GLY A 109 27.60 11.12 14.78
CA GLY A 109 26.75 10.18 14.04
C GLY A 109 25.45 9.86 14.78
N ASP A 110 25.55 9.64 16.08
CA ASP A 110 24.41 9.31 16.95
C ASP A 110 23.40 10.44 17.04
N THR A 111 23.91 11.66 17.17
CA THR A 111 23.08 12.86 17.19
C THR A 111 22.37 13.03 15.84
N LEU A 112 23.06 12.79 14.72
CA LEU A 112 22.46 12.86 13.38
C LEU A 112 21.45 11.74 13.11
N GLN A 113 21.69 10.54 13.60
CA GLN A 113 20.76 9.41 13.47
C GLN A 113 19.46 9.70 14.22
N ILE A 114 19.56 10.15 15.47
CA ILE A 114 18.39 10.50 16.29
C ILE A 114 17.65 11.70 15.67
N PHE A 115 18.36 12.74 15.24
CA PHE A 115 17.77 13.92 14.60
C PHE A 115 17.09 13.60 13.26
N SER A 116 17.73 12.79 12.41
CA SER A 116 17.15 12.35 11.14
C SER A 116 15.91 11.47 11.34
N GLY A 117 15.91 10.62 12.37
CA GLY A 117 14.74 9.86 12.80
C GLY A 117 13.59 10.74 13.28
N LEU A 118 13.89 11.83 14.02
CA LEU A 118 12.89 12.79 14.47
C LEU A 118 12.23 13.54 13.31
N ILE A 119 13.06 14.18 12.48
CA ILE A 119 12.59 14.90 11.29
C ILE A 119 11.79 13.95 10.41
N GLY A 120 12.31 12.74 10.24
CA GLY A 120 11.76 11.78 9.32
C GLY A 120 10.36 11.31 9.67
N VAL A 121 10.16 10.82 10.90
CA VAL A 121 8.84 10.40 11.38
C VAL A 121 7.86 11.58 11.37
N THR A 122 8.31 12.77 11.76
CA THR A 122 7.47 13.99 11.74
C THR A 122 6.99 14.32 10.34
N ILE A 123 7.88 14.31 9.34
CA ILE A 123 7.52 14.55 7.94
C ILE A 123 6.59 13.45 7.41
N ILE A 124 6.82 12.18 7.76
CA ILE A 124 5.95 11.06 7.36
C ILE A 124 4.51 11.28 7.87
N TYR A 125 4.34 11.68 9.13
CA TYR A 125 3.01 11.99 9.66
C TYR A 125 2.37 13.21 9.00
N ILE A 126 3.13 14.31 8.84
CA ILE A 126 2.62 15.54 8.20
C ILE A 126 2.19 15.26 6.75
N THR A 127 3.03 14.57 5.98
CA THR A 127 2.76 14.23 4.58
C THR A 127 1.64 13.22 4.42
N ALA A 128 1.36 12.38 5.43
CA ALA A 128 0.20 11.50 5.41
C ALA A 128 -1.13 12.27 5.59
N MET A 129 -1.11 13.42 6.29
CA MET A 129 -2.29 14.26 6.55
C MET A 129 -2.61 15.27 5.44
N LEU A 130 -1.59 15.92 4.87
CA LEU A 130 -1.78 17.11 4.02
C LEU A 130 -2.50 16.86 2.67
N PRO A 131 -2.21 15.80 1.88
CA PRO A 131 -2.77 15.63 0.54
C PRO A 131 -4.10 14.87 0.52
N LYS A 132 -5.00 15.14 1.48
CA LYS A 132 -6.27 14.41 1.68
C LYS A 132 -7.14 14.28 0.43
N GLN A 133 -7.28 15.38 -0.33
CA GLN A 133 -8.14 15.44 -1.51
C GLN A 133 -7.65 14.51 -2.61
N ARG A 134 -6.33 14.30 -2.70
CA ARG A 134 -5.72 13.43 -3.72
C ARG A 134 -6.03 11.97 -3.45
N LEU A 135 -5.97 11.55 -2.19
CA LEU A 135 -6.28 10.18 -1.78
C LEU A 135 -7.74 9.83 -2.04
N GLU A 136 -8.64 10.73 -1.62
CA GLU A 136 -10.07 10.56 -1.82
C GLU A 136 -10.44 10.56 -3.31
N TYR A 137 -9.88 11.50 -4.09
CA TYR A 137 -10.07 11.54 -5.53
C TYR A 137 -9.59 10.23 -6.18
N SER A 138 -8.39 9.76 -5.88
CA SER A 138 -7.85 8.51 -6.44
C SER A 138 -8.76 7.32 -6.12
N LEU A 139 -9.26 7.19 -4.89
CA LEU A 139 -10.20 6.11 -4.52
C LEU A 139 -11.55 6.22 -5.24
N ARG A 140 -12.07 7.44 -5.45
CA ARG A 140 -13.31 7.66 -6.20
C ARG A 140 -13.13 7.31 -7.67
N THR A 141 -12.04 7.76 -8.31
CA THR A 141 -11.71 7.40 -9.70
C THR A 141 -11.59 5.88 -9.86
N VAL A 142 -10.98 5.20 -8.88
CA VAL A 142 -10.88 3.73 -8.85
C VAL A 142 -12.25 3.05 -8.74
N GLN A 143 -13.20 3.64 -8.02
CA GLN A 143 -14.58 3.16 -7.97
C GLN A 143 -15.31 3.39 -9.31
N ASP A 144 -15.08 4.52 -9.97
CA ASP A 144 -15.67 4.80 -11.28
C ASP A 144 -15.11 3.86 -12.37
N ILE A 145 -13.80 3.55 -12.31
CA ILE A 145 -13.17 2.50 -13.12
C ILE A 145 -13.86 1.15 -12.90
N ASP A 146 -14.18 0.80 -11.66
CA ASP A 146 -14.85 -0.47 -11.35
C ASP A 146 -16.24 -0.55 -12.00
N LEU A 147 -16.98 0.55 -12.01
CA LEU A 147 -18.28 0.64 -12.66
C LEU A 147 -18.16 0.50 -14.19
N MET A 148 -17.17 1.14 -14.81
CA MET A 148 -16.93 1.00 -16.25
C MET A 148 -16.45 -0.39 -16.64
N LEU A 149 -15.54 -1.00 -15.87
CA LEU A 149 -15.13 -2.38 -16.06
C LEU A 149 -16.33 -3.34 -15.96
N HIS A 150 -17.30 -3.05 -15.09
CA HIS A 150 -18.52 -3.84 -15.00
C HIS A 150 -19.41 -3.72 -16.25
N LYS A 151 -19.51 -2.53 -16.86
CA LYS A 151 -20.22 -2.32 -18.14
C LYS A 151 -19.62 -3.15 -19.27
N VAL A 152 -18.29 -3.25 -19.31
CA VAL A 152 -17.53 -4.09 -20.26
C VAL A 152 -17.65 -5.60 -19.94
N GLY A 153 -18.38 -5.97 -18.88
CA GLY A 153 -18.63 -7.37 -18.51
C GLY A 153 -17.55 -8.00 -17.62
N VAL A 154 -16.64 -7.18 -17.06
CA VAL A 154 -15.62 -7.67 -16.12
C VAL A 154 -16.19 -7.69 -14.71
N LYS A 155 -16.15 -8.86 -14.07
CA LYS A 155 -16.52 -9.00 -12.65
C LYS A 155 -15.29 -8.87 -11.75
N ILE A 156 -15.26 -7.82 -10.93
CA ILE A 156 -14.18 -7.57 -9.99
C ILE A 156 -14.37 -8.43 -8.73
N ILE A 157 -13.34 -9.21 -8.39
CA ILE A 157 -13.34 -10.06 -7.20
C ILE A 157 -12.64 -9.33 -6.05
N TYR A 158 -13.38 -8.52 -5.30
CA TYR A 158 -12.85 -7.73 -4.17
C TYR A 158 -12.28 -8.59 -3.04
N THR A 159 -12.76 -9.83 -2.86
CA THR A 159 -12.22 -10.77 -1.87
C THR A 159 -10.73 -11.06 -2.07
N LYS A 160 -10.23 -11.09 -3.31
CA LYS A 160 -8.80 -11.28 -3.57
C LYS A 160 -7.97 -10.11 -3.04
N LEU A 161 -8.47 -8.88 -3.24
CA LEU A 161 -7.82 -7.67 -2.73
C LEU A 161 -7.86 -7.62 -1.21
N LEU A 162 -8.98 -8.00 -0.60
CA LEU A 162 -9.12 -8.10 0.85
C LEU A 162 -8.13 -9.09 1.47
N HIS A 163 -7.99 -10.29 0.90
CA HIS A 163 -7.01 -11.29 1.37
C HIS A 163 -5.58 -10.77 1.23
N TYR A 164 -5.26 -10.07 0.14
CA TYR A 164 -3.97 -9.42 -0.02
C TYR A 164 -3.72 -8.38 1.08
N SER A 165 -4.71 -7.54 1.40
CA SER A 165 -4.61 -6.56 2.49
C SER A 165 -4.33 -7.24 3.85
N TYR A 166 -5.06 -8.29 4.21
CA TYR A 166 -4.78 -9.04 5.45
C TYR A 166 -3.41 -9.70 5.46
N PHE A 167 -3.00 -10.30 4.33
CA PHE A 167 -1.68 -10.90 4.21
C PHE A 167 -0.56 -9.87 4.36
N SER A 168 -0.70 -8.70 3.72
CA SER A 168 0.26 -7.61 3.82
C SER A 168 0.38 -7.09 5.25
N ILE A 169 -0.74 -6.98 5.97
CA ILE A 169 -0.77 -6.60 7.38
C ILE A 169 -0.06 -7.63 8.25
N LEU A 170 -0.38 -8.92 8.06
CA LEU A 170 0.24 -10.02 8.80
C LEU A 170 1.76 -10.01 8.60
N LEU A 171 2.22 -9.78 7.36
CA LEU A 171 3.64 -9.69 7.03
C LEU A 171 4.31 -8.53 7.78
N VAL A 172 3.73 -7.33 7.77
CA VAL A 172 4.28 -6.17 8.48
C VAL A 172 4.34 -6.41 9.99
N VAL A 173 3.25 -6.91 10.58
CA VAL A 173 3.22 -7.22 12.02
C VAL A 173 4.25 -8.28 12.38
N ALA A 174 4.42 -9.32 11.54
CA ALA A 174 5.42 -10.34 11.76
C ALA A 174 6.85 -9.76 11.69
N VAL A 175 7.14 -8.93 10.69
CA VAL A 175 8.46 -8.27 10.54
C VAL A 175 8.74 -7.35 11.72
N ASP A 176 7.80 -6.48 12.10
CA ASP A 176 7.96 -5.56 13.23
C ASP A 176 8.11 -6.33 14.56
N THR A 177 7.36 -7.42 14.76
CA THR A 177 7.48 -8.26 15.96
C THR A 177 8.84 -8.94 16.02
N VAL A 178 9.30 -9.54 14.91
CA VAL A 178 10.62 -10.19 14.83
C VAL A 178 11.72 -9.16 15.06
N TYR A 179 11.59 -7.96 14.50
CA TYR A 179 12.52 -6.86 14.71
C TYR A 179 12.55 -6.42 16.18
N SER A 180 11.41 -6.07 16.78
CA SER A 180 11.32 -5.62 18.17
C SER A 180 11.80 -6.69 19.17
N CYS A 181 11.38 -7.93 18.99
CA CYS A 181 11.81 -9.04 19.85
C CYS A 181 13.29 -9.38 19.63
N GLY A 182 13.76 -9.41 18.39
CA GLY A 182 15.16 -9.65 18.05
C GLY A 182 16.07 -8.61 18.68
N ASN A 183 15.74 -7.34 18.52
CA ASN A 183 16.48 -6.23 19.13
C ASN A 183 16.46 -6.28 20.66
N PHE A 184 15.31 -6.57 21.27
CA PHE A 184 15.22 -6.73 22.72
C PHE A 184 16.10 -7.88 23.24
N MET A 185 16.07 -9.04 22.56
CA MET A 185 16.89 -10.19 22.91
C MET A 185 18.39 -9.89 22.73
N LEU A 186 18.78 -9.24 21.63
CA LEU A 186 20.17 -8.85 21.37
C LEU A 186 20.69 -7.88 22.44
N LEU A 187 19.91 -6.87 22.81
CA LEU A 187 20.28 -5.91 23.86
C LEU A 187 20.44 -6.60 25.22
N LYS A 188 19.53 -7.54 25.55
CA LYS A 188 19.61 -8.33 26.76
C LYS A 188 20.86 -9.23 26.80
N LEU A 189 21.20 -9.88 25.68
CA LEU A 189 22.40 -10.71 25.58
C LEU A 189 23.69 -9.89 25.71
N ALA A 190 23.68 -8.66 25.19
CA ALA A 190 24.79 -7.71 25.33
C ALA A 190 24.94 -7.13 26.75
N ASN A 191 24.03 -7.46 27.69
CA ASN A 191 23.90 -6.88 29.02
C ASN A 191 23.75 -5.34 28.99
N LEU A 192 23.01 -4.84 28.00
CA LEU A 192 22.64 -3.43 27.91
C LEU A 192 21.16 -3.29 28.25
N GLU A 193 20.87 -2.45 29.25
CA GLU A 193 19.50 -2.10 29.62
C GLU A 193 19.19 -0.72 29.02
N PRO A 194 18.68 -0.64 27.77
CA PRO A 194 18.31 0.63 27.18
C PRO A 194 17.17 1.26 28.00
N SER A 195 17.18 2.58 28.14
CA SER A 195 16.01 3.27 28.69
C SER A 195 14.78 3.01 27.81
N THR A 196 13.61 2.91 28.46
CA THR A 196 12.34 2.70 27.76
C THR A 196 12.07 3.72 26.64
N PRO A 197 12.38 5.03 26.80
CA PRO A 197 12.20 6.01 25.73
C PRO A 197 13.03 5.72 24.48
N LEU A 198 14.30 5.31 24.63
CA LEU A 198 15.18 4.97 23.52
C LEU A 198 14.64 3.77 22.71
N TYR A 199 14.18 2.72 23.40
CA TYR A 199 13.58 1.57 22.75
C TYR A 199 12.31 1.91 21.98
N VAL A 200 11.47 2.79 22.55
CA VAL A 200 10.23 3.26 21.91
C VAL A 200 10.53 4.08 20.66
N VAL A 201 11.47 5.03 20.71
CA VAL A 201 11.82 5.87 19.55
C VAL A 201 12.28 4.99 18.38
N PHE A 202 13.18 4.05 18.67
CA PHE A 202 13.75 3.15 17.66
C PHE A 202 12.71 2.21 17.04
N THR A 203 11.88 1.57 17.88
CA THR A 203 10.83 0.66 17.43
C THR A 203 9.75 1.40 16.64
N LEU A 204 9.29 2.55 17.16
CA LEU A 204 8.22 3.31 16.54
C LEU A 204 8.63 3.83 15.15
N GLN A 205 9.89 4.27 15.01
CA GLN A 205 10.41 4.72 13.72
C GLN A 205 10.34 3.62 12.65
N HIS A 206 10.76 2.39 12.98
CA HIS A 206 10.66 1.26 12.06
C HIS A 206 9.20 0.94 11.72
N THR A 207 8.34 0.84 12.73
CA THR A 207 6.90 0.54 12.55
C THR A 207 6.19 1.58 11.66
N VAL A 208 6.50 2.88 11.84
CA VAL A 208 5.92 3.95 11.01
C VAL A 208 6.33 3.79 9.54
N ILE A 209 7.60 3.48 9.27
CA ILE A 209 8.11 3.22 7.91
C ILE A 209 7.44 1.98 7.31
N SER A 210 7.34 0.88 8.06
CA SER A 210 6.69 -0.36 7.62
C SER A 210 5.21 -0.16 7.25
N ILE A 211 4.46 0.60 8.07
CA ILE A 211 3.04 0.83 7.82
C ILE A 211 2.82 1.80 6.64
N ALA A 212 3.64 2.84 6.52
CA ALA A 212 3.56 3.77 5.40
C ALA A 212 3.87 3.07 4.07
N THR A 213 4.89 2.23 4.03
CA THR A 213 5.23 1.42 2.84
C THR A 213 4.13 0.40 2.52
N MET A 214 3.54 -0.26 3.52
CA MET A 214 2.39 -1.15 3.33
C MET A 214 1.19 -0.43 2.68
N MET A 215 0.87 0.77 3.14
CA MET A 215 -0.21 1.57 2.57
C MET A 215 0.04 1.87 1.09
N TYR A 216 1.26 2.29 0.74
CA TYR A 216 1.67 2.50 -0.64
C TYR A 216 1.51 1.23 -1.51
N HIS A 217 2.02 0.09 -1.05
CA HIS A 217 1.90 -1.18 -1.77
C HIS A 217 0.45 -1.61 -1.97
N GLY A 218 -0.42 -1.38 -0.98
CA GLY A 218 -1.86 -1.60 -1.10
C GLY A 218 -2.48 -0.82 -2.26
N PHE A 219 -2.11 0.45 -2.41
CA PHE A 219 -2.56 1.29 -3.53
C PHE A 219 -2.00 0.85 -4.88
N VAL A 220 -0.70 0.55 -4.96
CA VAL A 220 -0.09 0.03 -6.19
C VAL A 220 -0.77 -1.27 -6.61
N LYS A 221 -1.03 -2.18 -5.67
CA LYS A 221 -1.71 -3.45 -5.96
C LYS A 221 -3.12 -3.24 -6.48
N MET A 222 -3.85 -2.30 -5.89
CA MET A 222 -5.20 -1.94 -6.30
C MET A 222 -5.24 -1.48 -7.77
N LEU A 223 -4.29 -0.63 -8.20
CA LEU A 223 -4.18 -0.17 -9.59
C LEU A 223 -3.70 -1.29 -10.53
N GLU A 224 -2.70 -2.06 -10.09
CA GLU A 224 -2.13 -3.19 -10.84
C GLU A 224 -3.20 -4.23 -11.21
N MET A 225 -4.10 -4.55 -10.27
CA MET A 225 -5.19 -5.50 -10.52
C MET A 225 -6.12 -5.04 -11.64
N ARG A 226 -6.48 -3.76 -11.67
CA ARG A 226 -7.37 -3.18 -12.69
C ARG A 226 -6.70 -3.11 -14.05
N LEU A 227 -5.43 -2.72 -14.06
CA LEU A 227 -4.63 -2.69 -15.27
C LEU A 227 -4.45 -4.09 -15.88
N THR A 228 -4.32 -5.12 -15.03
CA THR A 228 -4.27 -6.52 -15.46
C THR A 228 -5.64 -6.96 -16.02
N MET A 229 -6.74 -6.59 -15.38
CA MET A 229 -8.09 -6.89 -15.88
C MET A 229 -8.35 -6.25 -17.24
N LEU A 230 -7.97 -4.98 -17.43
CA LEU A 230 -8.09 -4.28 -18.71
C LEU A 230 -7.29 -4.97 -19.81
N ASN A 231 -6.05 -5.38 -19.52
CA ASN A 231 -5.21 -6.10 -20.51
C ASN A 231 -5.88 -7.42 -20.95
N GLU A 232 -6.47 -8.16 -20.02
CA GLU A 232 -7.19 -9.39 -20.36
C GLU A 232 -8.45 -9.13 -21.21
N VAL A 233 -9.12 -7.98 -21.05
CA VAL A 233 -10.20 -7.56 -21.96
C VAL A 233 -9.66 -7.28 -23.36
N LEU A 234 -8.61 -6.46 -23.46
CA LEU A 234 -8.00 -6.09 -24.74
C LEU A 234 -7.48 -7.31 -25.53
N LYS A 235 -6.82 -8.26 -24.85
CA LYS A 235 -6.39 -9.52 -25.50
C LYS A 235 -7.55 -10.33 -26.05
N LYS A 236 -8.67 -10.40 -25.32
CA LYS A 236 -9.87 -11.12 -25.79
C LYS A 236 -10.50 -10.44 -26.99
N LEU A 237 -10.55 -9.11 -26.99
CA LEU A 237 -11.05 -8.33 -28.13
C LEU A 237 -10.16 -8.51 -29.37
N ALA A 238 -8.84 -8.44 -29.21
CA ALA A 238 -7.89 -8.69 -30.30
C ALA A 238 -8.09 -10.09 -30.91
N HIS A 239 -8.21 -11.12 -30.06
CA HIS A 239 -8.48 -12.48 -30.53
C HIS A 239 -9.85 -12.62 -31.21
N GLN A 240 -10.89 -11.93 -30.75
CA GLN A 240 -12.19 -11.92 -31.42
C GLN A 240 -12.13 -11.22 -32.78
N TRP A 241 -11.41 -10.10 -32.87
CA TRP A 241 -11.19 -9.35 -34.11
C TRP A 241 -10.47 -10.20 -35.16
N ASP A 242 -9.33 -10.79 -34.79
CA ASP A 242 -8.55 -11.66 -35.69
C ASP A 242 -9.37 -12.85 -36.20
N ASN A 243 -10.15 -13.49 -35.32
CA ASN A 243 -11.00 -14.61 -35.73
C ASN A 243 -12.22 -14.18 -36.57
N SER A 244 -12.72 -12.96 -36.38
CA SER A 244 -13.82 -12.40 -37.19
C SER A 244 -13.38 -12.03 -38.61
N ILE A 245 -12.11 -11.66 -38.79
CA ILE A 245 -11.50 -11.41 -40.10
C ILE A 245 -11.28 -12.73 -40.85
N VAL A 246 -10.94 -13.81 -40.14
CA VAL A 246 -10.61 -15.12 -40.76
C VAL A 246 -11.86 -15.95 -41.13
N LYS A 247 -13.06 -15.61 -40.63
CA LYS A 247 -14.31 -16.26 -41.05
C LYS A 247 -15.44 -15.23 -41.23
N PRO A 248 -16.08 -15.14 -42.42
CA PRO A 248 -17.35 -14.45 -42.51
C PRO A 248 -18.33 -15.20 -41.60
N MET A 249 -18.93 -14.50 -40.64
CA MET A 249 -19.92 -15.07 -39.72
C MET A 249 -20.92 -15.96 -40.47
N PRO A 250 -20.97 -17.28 -40.24
CA PRO A 250 -22.17 -18.01 -40.57
C PRO A 250 -23.19 -17.62 -39.51
N LYS A 251 -24.28 -16.99 -39.96
CA LYS A 251 -25.50 -16.81 -39.19
C LYS A 251 -25.77 -18.06 -38.34
N GLN A 252 -25.97 -17.82 -37.04
CA GLN A 252 -26.89 -18.58 -36.21
C GLN A 252 -26.52 -20.06 -36.04
N ARG A 253 -25.72 -20.39 -35.02
CA ARG A 253 -25.84 -21.67 -34.33
C ARG A 253 -25.37 -21.59 -32.87
N SER A 254 -26.34 -21.81 -32.00
CA SER A 254 -26.22 -22.10 -30.57
C SER A 254 -24.95 -22.87 -30.22
N LEU A 255 -24.04 -22.24 -29.47
CA LEU A 255 -22.89 -22.92 -28.87
C LEU A 255 -23.08 -22.93 -27.36
N GLN A 256 -23.89 -23.91 -26.98
CA GLN A 256 -24.13 -24.42 -25.65
C GLN A 256 -22.89 -25.23 -25.24
N CYS A 257 -21.82 -24.58 -24.79
CA CYS A 257 -20.80 -25.15 -23.89
C CYS A 257 -19.75 -24.08 -23.57
N LEU A 258 -19.80 -23.52 -22.35
CA LEU A 258 -18.65 -23.30 -21.47
C LEU A 258 -19.11 -22.53 -20.21
N ASP A 259 -19.49 -23.32 -19.20
CA ASP A 259 -19.64 -22.88 -17.82
C ASP A 259 -18.29 -22.40 -17.26
N SER A 260 -18.03 -21.11 -17.32
CA SER A 260 -17.49 -20.31 -16.20
C SER A 260 -17.26 -18.89 -16.69
N PHE A 261 -17.82 -17.91 -15.96
CA PHE A 261 -17.93 -16.50 -16.31
C PHE A 261 -19.04 -16.17 -17.32
N SER A 262 -20.25 -16.03 -16.76
CA SER A 262 -21.44 -15.36 -17.30
C SER A 262 -21.14 -14.33 -18.41
N MET A 263 -21.23 -14.79 -19.65
CA MET A 263 -21.14 -14.02 -20.88
C MET A 263 -22.55 -13.67 -21.34
N TYR A 264 -23.04 -12.47 -21.01
CA TYR A 264 -24.34 -12.00 -21.53
C TYR A 264 -24.35 -10.56 -22.09
N THR A 265 -23.19 -9.89 -22.21
CA THR A 265 -23.14 -8.53 -22.79
C THR A 265 -22.08 -8.31 -23.87
N ILE A 266 -21.21 -9.28 -24.16
CA ILE A 266 -20.20 -9.16 -25.24
C ILE A 266 -20.86 -9.32 -26.64
N VAL A 267 -22.15 -9.67 -26.72
CA VAL A 267 -22.82 -10.04 -27.98
C VAL A 267 -23.66 -8.89 -28.58
N THR A 268 -23.76 -7.73 -27.93
CA THR A 268 -24.63 -6.63 -28.42
C THR A 268 -23.92 -5.31 -28.73
N ASN A 269 -22.74 -5.04 -28.17
CA ASN A 269 -22.06 -3.76 -28.40
C ASN A 269 -21.07 -3.86 -29.56
N ASN A 270 -20.99 -2.80 -30.36
CA ASN A 270 -20.03 -2.73 -31.46
C ASN A 270 -18.60 -2.84 -30.90
N PRO A 271 -17.69 -3.60 -31.50
CA PRO A 271 -16.31 -3.77 -30.99
C PRO A 271 -15.58 -2.42 -30.83
N CYS A 272 -15.92 -1.45 -31.67
CA CYS A 272 -15.42 -0.06 -31.59
C CYS A 272 -15.84 0.64 -30.28
N GLU A 273 -17.05 0.40 -29.79
CA GLU A 273 -17.55 0.96 -28.52
C GLU A 273 -16.80 0.37 -27.33
N ILE A 274 -16.50 -0.93 -27.36
CA ILE A 274 -15.74 -1.60 -26.29
C ILE A 274 -14.28 -1.11 -26.27
N ILE A 275 -13.68 -0.86 -27.45
CA ILE A 275 -12.34 -0.26 -27.56
C ILE A 275 -12.33 1.15 -26.97
N GLN A 276 -13.33 1.97 -27.31
CA GLN A 276 -13.47 3.33 -26.78
C GLN A 276 -13.61 3.33 -25.25
N GLU A 277 -14.49 2.50 -24.69
CA GLU A 277 -14.65 2.35 -23.24
C GLU A 277 -13.36 1.83 -22.58
N SER A 278 -12.63 0.92 -23.23
CA SER A 278 -11.36 0.38 -22.72
C SER A 278 -10.26 1.44 -22.68
N MET A 279 -10.20 2.33 -23.69
CA MET A 279 -9.27 3.47 -23.72
C MET A 279 -9.59 4.48 -22.61
N GLU A 280 -10.88 4.77 -22.37
CA GLU A 280 -11.31 5.63 -21.27
C GLU A 280 -10.93 5.04 -19.91
N ILE A 281 -11.14 3.74 -19.71
CA ILE A 281 -10.71 3.02 -18.50
C ILE A 281 -9.19 3.12 -18.31
N HIS A 282 -8.41 2.94 -19.37
CA HIS A 282 -6.94 3.09 -19.30
C HIS A 282 -6.55 4.50 -18.84
N HIS A 283 -7.13 5.53 -19.44
CA HIS A 283 -6.86 6.92 -19.10
C HIS A 283 -7.20 7.22 -17.63
N MET A 284 -8.35 6.75 -17.14
CA MET A 284 -8.73 6.90 -15.73
C MET A 284 -7.76 6.16 -14.79
N ILE A 285 -7.28 4.96 -15.15
CA ILE A 285 -6.28 4.24 -14.35
C ILE A 285 -4.99 5.04 -14.26
N CYS A 286 -4.53 5.63 -15.36
CA CYS A 286 -3.35 6.49 -15.40
C CYS A 286 -3.53 7.77 -14.58
N ASP A 287 -4.71 8.41 -14.63
CA ASP A 287 -5.03 9.58 -13.80
C ASP A 287 -5.05 9.24 -12.30
N ALA A 288 -5.71 8.13 -11.94
CA ALA A 288 -5.74 7.62 -10.57
C ALA A 288 -4.34 7.28 -10.05
N ALA A 289 -3.49 6.68 -10.89
CA ALA A 289 -2.10 6.36 -10.57
C ALA A 289 -1.22 7.61 -10.41
N SER A 290 -1.35 8.59 -11.32
CA SER A 290 -0.64 9.87 -11.23
C SER A 290 -1.02 10.63 -9.95
N THR A 291 -2.31 10.65 -9.62
CA THR A 291 -2.81 11.30 -8.41
C THR A 291 -2.37 10.57 -7.14
N ALA A 292 -2.41 9.24 -7.12
CA ALA A 292 -1.86 8.44 -6.03
C ALA A 292 -0.35 8.66 -5.86
N ASN A 293 0.40 8.73 -6.97
CA ASN A 293 1.82 9.02 -6.93
C ASN A 293 2.08 10.40 -6.30
N LYS A 294 1.34 11.44 -6.71
CA LYS A 294 1.41 12.79 -6.10
C LYS A 294 1.04 12.80 -4.61
N TYR A 295 0.25 11.84 -4.13
CA TYR A 295 -0.05 11.68 -2.70
C TYR A 295 1.15 11.08 -1.95
N PHE A 296 1.68 9.96 -2.44
CA PHE A 296 2.75 9.22 -1.75
C PHE A 296 4.17 9.78 -1.99
N THR A 297 4.41 10.58 -3.04
CA THR A 297 5.77 10.99 -3.46
C THR A 297 6.59 11.59 -2.32
N TYR A 298 6.05 12.58 -1.60
CA TYR A 298 6.79 13.24 -0.51
C TYR A 298 7.05 12.30 0.66
N GLN A 299 6.10 11.43 0.98
CA GLN A 299 6.24 10.44 2.04
C GLN A 299 7.30 9.38 1.67
N LEU A 300 7.26 8.84 0.44
CA LEU A 300 8.23 7.85 -0.05
C LEU A 300 9.63 8.44 -0.19
N LEU A 301 9.75 9.66 -0.72
CA LEU A 301 11.04 10.34 -0.84
C LEU A 301 11.67 10.53 0.54
N THR A 302 10.87 10.93 1.52
CA THR A 302 11.29 11.06 2.92
C THR A 302 11.78 9.71 3.47
N ILE A 303 11.00 8.63 3.31
CA ILE A 303 11.38 7.28 3.75
C ILE A 303 12.70 6.83 3.11
N ILE A 304 12.85 7.00 1.79
CA ILE A 304 14.08 6.62 1.07
C ILE A 304 15.27 7.43 1.59
N SER A 305 15.12 8.76 1.77
CA SER A 305 16.20 9.62 2.24
C SER A 305 16.65 9.27 3.65
N ILE A 306 15.72 9.03 4.59
CA ILE A 306 16.07 8.64 5.96
C ILE A 306 16.68 7.25 5.98
N ALA A 307 16.09 6.28 5.28
CA ALA A 307 16.61 4.92 5.21
C ALA A 307 18.05 4.91 4.68
N PHE A 308 18.35 5.71 3.66
CA PHE A 308 19.72 5.88 3.15
C PHE A 308 20.67 6.45 4.22
N LEU A 309 20.27 7.51 4.93
CA LEU A 309 21.09 8.08 6.01
C LEU A 309 21.36 7.06 7.12
N LEU A 310 20.33 6.32 7.55
CA LEU A 310 20.47 5.28 8.56
C LEU A 310 21.42 4.17 8.10
N ILE A 311 21.30 3.70 6.85
CA ILE A 311 22.23 2.70 6.30
C ILE A 311 23.67 3.20 6.33
N VAL A 312 23.91 4.46 5.97
CA VAL A 312 25.27 5.04 5.98
C VAL A 312 25.84 5.08 7.40
N PHE A 313 25.05 5.50 8.40
CA PHE A 313 25.48 5.53 9.80
C PHE A 313 25.68 4.12 10.37
N ASP A 314 24.75 3.21 10.13
CA ASP A 314 24.84 1.81 10.58
C ASP A 314 26.09 1.13 9.97
N ALA A 315 26.37 1.37 8.68
CA ALA A 315 27.55 0.85 8.01
C ALA A 315 28.84 1.42 8.59
N TYR A 316 28.84 2.72 8.92
CA TYR A 316 29.97 3.36 9.61
C TYR A 316 30.25 2.69 10.96
N TYR A 317 29.21 2.43 11.77
CA TYR A 317 29.37 1.78 13.07
C TYR A 317 29.85 0.34 12.98
N VAL A 318 29.32 -0.43 12.03
CA VAL A 318 29.82 -1.79 11.76
C VAL A 318 31.29 -1.74 11.36
N LEU A 319 31.70 -0.79 10.51
CA LEU A 319 33.08 -0.65 10.08
C LEU A 319 34.02 -0.20 11.20
N GLU A 320 33.60 0.75 12.04
CA GLU A 320 34.36 1.23 13.20
C GLU A 320 34.64 0.08 14.17
N ILE A 321 33.67 -0.81 14.41
CA ILE A 321 33.87 -2.02 15.22
C ILE A 321 34.85 -3.00 14.57
N LEU A 322 34.70 -3.27 13.26
CA LEU A 322 35.50 -4.30 12.59
C LEU A 322 36.97 -3.88 12.41
N LEU A 323 37.22 -2.58 12.18
CA LEU A 323 38.57 -2.02 12.00
C LEU A 323 39.21 -1.57 13.32
N GLY A 324 38.38 -1.13 14.27
CA GLY A 324 38.78 -0.77 15.63
C GLY A 324 39.21 -2.02 16.38
N LYS A 325 40.49 -2.38 16.26
CA LYS A 325 41.14 -3.53 16.91
C LYS A 325 40.75 -3.60 18.40
N SER A 326 39.74 -4.40 18.74
CA SER A 326 39.17 -4.49 20.09
C SER A 326 40.12 -5.22 21.04
N ALA A 327 41.09 -4.48 21.57
CA ALA A 327 42.08 -5.01 22.50
C ALA A 327 41.49 -5.29 23.90
N HIS A 328 40.27 -4.82 24.22
CA HIS A 328 39.73 -4.94 25.59
C HIS A 328 38.23 -5.21 25.76
N GLU A 329 37.48 -5.52 24.70
CA GLU A 329 36.07 -5.93 24.85
C GLU A 329 35.83 -7.36 24.35
N GLY A 330 35.01 -8.11 25.09
CA GLY A 330 34.73 -9.51 24.80
C GLY A 330 34.12 -9.70 23.42
N LYS A 331 34.71 -10.58 22.60
CA LYS A 331 34.28 -10.92 21.22
C LYS A 331 32.77 -11.16 21.06
N PHE A 332 32.10 -11.60 22.12
CA PHE A 332 30.66 -11.87 22.15
C PHE A 332 29.82 -10.60 21.96
N LYS A 333 30.16 -9.50 22.65
CA LYS A 333 29.44 -8.21 22.54
C LYS A 333 29.58 -7.59 21.15
N THR A 334 30.74 -7.77 20.53
CA THR A 334 31.05 -7.30 19.18
C THR A 334 30.16 -7.95 18.12
N VAL A 335 29.94 -9.26 18.21
CA VAL A 335 29.11 -10.00 17.24
C VAL A 335 27.64 -9.57 17.33
N GLU A 336 27.13 -9.36 18.54
CA GLU A 336 25.75 -8.92 18.77
C GLU A 336 25.50 -7.52 18.23
N PHE A 337 26.43 -6.60 18.46
CA PHE A 337 26.37 -5.25 17.89
C PHE A 337 26.36 -5.28 16.36
N VAL A 338 27.31 -5.98 15.74
CA VAL A 338 27.39 -6.06 14.28
C VAL A 338 26.13 -6.70 13.71
N THR A 339 25.57 -7.70 14.39
CA THR A 339 24.32 -8.36 13.98
C THR A 339 23.13 -7.41 14.05
N PHE A 340 23.02 -6.61 15.12
CA PHE A 340 21.97 -5.61 15.31
C PHE A 340 21.94 -4.60 14.15
N PHE A 341 23.06 -3.90 13.91
CA PHE A 341 23.15 -2.88 12.86
C PHE A 341 23.04 -3.48 11.45
N SER A 342 23.56 -4.70 11.24
CA SER A 342 23.40 -5.39 9.94
C SER A 342 21.95 -5.76 9.65
N CYS A 343 21.20 -6.25 10.65
CA CYS A 343 19.78 -6.56 10.49
C CYS A 343 18.98 -5.31 10.12
N GLN A 344 19.23 -4.20 10.83
CA GLN A 344 18.60 -2.90 10.56
C GLN A 344 18.90 -2.41 9.13
N MET A 345 20.17 -2.44 8.70
CA MET A 345 20.56 -2.07 7.33
C MET A 345 19.80 -2.90 6.28
N ILE A 346 19.74 -4.22 6.48
CA ILE A 346 19.05 -5.12 5.54
C ILE A 346 17.56 -4.77 5.43
N LEU A 347 16.89 -4.49 6.54
CA LEU A 347 15.47 -4.10 6.54
C LEU A 347 15.24 -2.78 5.82
N TYR A 348 16.10 -1.78 6.01
CA TYR A 348 16.01 -0.53 5.26
C TYR A 348 16.30 -0.70 3.77
N VAL A 349 17.25 -1.55 3.39
CA VAL A 349 17.48 -1.91 1.98
C VAL A 349 16.25 -2.58 1.39
N ILE A 350 15.64 -3.54 2.09
CA ILE A 350 14.39 -4.20 1.65
C ILE A 350 13.28 -3.16 1.47
N ALA A 351 13.13 -2.21 2.40
CA ALA A 351 12.14 -1.14 2.28
C ALA A 351 12.38 -0.29 1.02
N ILE A 352 13.61 0.18 0.76
CA ILE A 352 13.95 0.96 -0.44
C ILE A 352 13.66 0.16 -1.71
N VAL A 353 14.16 -1.08 -1.79
CA VAL A 353 13.96 -1.96 -2.96
C VAL A 353 12.46 -2.21 -3.18
N SER A 354 11.69 -2.46 -2.12
CA SER A 354 10.24 -2.67 -2.24
C SER A 354 9.52 -1.47 -2.85
N ILE A 355 9.85 -0.25 -2.43
CA ILE A 355 9.28 0.99 -2.97
C ILE A 355 9.66 1.17 -4.44
N VAL A 356 10.93 0.98 -4.78
CA VAL A 356 11.45 1.14 -6.14
C VAL A 356 10.84 0.10 -7.08
N GLU A 357 10.80 -1.17 -6.67
CA GLU A 357 10.19 -2.23 -7.47
C GLU A 357 8.68 -2.05 -7.60
N GLY A 358 7.98 -1.62 -6.54
CA GLY A 358 6.56 -1.28 -6.58
C GLY A 358 6.26 -0.21 -7.63
N SER A 359 7.08 0.85 -7.63
CA SER A 359 6.99 1.93 -8.62
C SER A 359 7.28 1.45 -10.04
N ASN A 360 8.37 0.70 -10.22
CA ASN A 360 8.80 0.21 -11.54
C ASN A 360 7.80 -0.79 -12.15
N ARG A 361 7.23 -1.70 -11.34
CA ARG A 361 6.19 -2.63 -11.79
C ARG A 361 4.93 -1.90 -12.26
N ALA A 362 4.55 -0.81 -11.61
CA ALA A 362 3.42 0.01 -12.03
C ALA A 362 3.68 0.66 -13.40
N ILE A 363 4.86 1.25 -13.60
CA ILE A 363 5.28 1.92 -14.84
C ILE A 363 5.38 0.92 -16.01
N GLN A 364 6.09 -0.19 -15.82
CA GLN A 364 6.26 -1.18 -16.89
C GLN A 364 4.93 -1.78 -17.36
N LYS A 365 3.96 -1.95 -16.44
CA LYS A 365 2.63 -2.44 -16.81
C LYS A 365 1.80 -1.37 -17.51
N SER A 366 1.92 -0.09 -17.14
CA SER A 366 1.21 0.97 -17.86
C SER A 366 1.73 1.10 -19.29
N GLU A 367 3.04 1.06 -19.49
CA GLU A 367 3.66 1.15 -20.82
C GLU A 367 3.26 -0.02 -21.72
N LYS A 368 3.36 -1.27 -21.24
CA LYS A 368 2.99 -2.46 -22.03
C LYS A 368 1.53 -2.45 -22.50
N ASN A 369 0.62 -1.91 -21.69
CA ASN A 369 -0.79 -1.82 -22.05
C ASN A 369 -1.05 -0.70 -23.05
N GLN A 370 -0.31 0.41 -22.99
CA GLN A 370 -0.40 1.50 -23.94
C GLN A 370 0.00 1.05 -25.36
N TRP A 371 1.05 0.25 -25.48
CA TRP A 371 1.46 -0.35 -26.77
C TRP A 371 0.42 -1.30 -27.34
N HIS A 372 -0.24 -2.11 -26.50
CA HIS A 372 -1.32 -2.99 -26.97
C HIS A 372 -2.56 -2.21 -27.44
N CYS A 373 -2.93 -1.11 -26.78
CA CYS A 373 -4.00 -0.24 -27.27
C CYS A 373 -3.65 0.40 -28.62
N ALA A 374 -2.42 0.91 -28.77
CA ALA A 374 -1.98 1.56 -30.01
C ALA A 374 -1.97 0.60 -31.21
N LEU A 375 -1.58 -0.67 -31.00
CA LEU A 375 -1.57 -1.71 -32.03
C LEU A 375 -2.96 -2.24 -32.40
N THR A 376 -4.00 -1.98 -31.60
CA THR A 376 -5.39 -2.36 -31.92
C THR A 376 -6.19 -1.25 -32.59
N THR A 377 -5.62 -0.03 -32.68
CA THR A 377 -6.24 1.14 -33.32
C THR A 377 -5.73 1.42 -34.74
N GLU A 378 -4.68 0.72 -35.17
CA GLU A 378 -4.23 0.64 -36.57
C GLU A 378 -4.79 -0.64 -37.21
#